data_AF-A0A9W4WH01-F1
#
_entry.id   AF-A0A9W4WH01-F1
#
_cell.length_a   1.000
_cell.length_b   1.000
_cell.length_c   1.000
_cell.angle_alpha   90.00
_cell.angle_beta   90.00
_cell.angle_gamma   90.00
#
_symmetry.space_group_name_H-M   'P 1'
#
loop_
_entity.id
_entity.type
_entity.pdbx_description
1 polymer ?
#
loop_
_entity_poly.entity_id
_entity_poly.type
_entity_poly.pdbx_seq_one_letter_code
_entity_poly.pdbx_strand_id
1 'polypeptide(L)'
;MRFSAFLTAVLTVVSGVVAVDQMKSVIIWTDKKSVTQDMIDRAKAAIVEAQGQITHTYNMLDNFRGFAAIAPAKALDDIKAFGGDDMNVDEDQIVSG
;
A
#
# COMPACT_ATOMS: atom_id res chain seq x y z
N MET A 1 -19.72 -60.89 7.31
CA MET A 1 -19.59 -59.84 6.27
C MET A 1 -18.68 -58.76 6.83
N ARG A 2 -17.47 -58.62 6.28
CA ARG A 2 -16.47 -57.65 6.72
C ARG A 2 -16.31 -56.64 5.57
N PHE A 3 -17.01 -55.52 5.66
CA PHE A 3 -16.85 -54.42 4.72
C PHE A 3 -16.26 -53.23 5.45
N SER A 4 -14.97 -53.05 5.20
CA SER A 4 -14.22 -51.82 5.09
C SER A 4 -14.63 -50.67 6.01
N ALA A 5 -13.80 -50.49 7.03
CA ALA A 5 -13.35 -49.16 7.45
C ALA A 5 -12.98 -48.30 6.23
N PHE A 6 -13.22 -46.99 6.34
CA PHE A 6 -12.56 -45.86 5.67
C PHE A 6 -13.62 -44.78 5.39
N LEU A 7 -13.88 -43.93 6.39
CA LEU A 7 -14.38 -42.59 6.11
C LEU A 7 -13.35 -41.60 6.64
N THR A 8 -12.54 -41.14 5.70
CA THR A 8 -11.44 -40.21 5.83
C THR A 8 -11.93 -38.88 6.37
N ALA A 9 -11.30 -38.44 7.47
CA ALA A 9 -11.44 -37.09 8.00
C ALA A 9 -10.94 -36.09 6.95
N VAL A 10 -11.83 -35.25 6.44
CA VAL A 10 -11.46 -34.09 5.62
C VAL A 10 -11.02 -32.99 6.57
N LEU A 11 -9.72 -32.94 6.85
CA LEU A 11 -9.08 -31.79 7.50
C LEU A 11 -8.95 -30.67 6.46
N THR A 12 -9.96 -29.80 6.36
CA THR A 12 -9.84 -28.57 5.57
C THR A 12 -8.91 -27.61 6.32
N VAL A 13 -7.62 -27.71 6.01
CA VAL A 13 -6.62 -26.71 6.38
C VAL A 13 -6.89 -25.47 5.52
N VAL A 14 -7.73 -24.55 6.02
CA VAL A 14 -7.72 -23.17 5.51
C VAL A 14 -6.56 -22.47 6.21
N SER A 15 -5.34 -22.77 5.76
CA SER A 15 -4.16 -21.95 6.04
C SER A 15 -4.22 -20.70 5.16
N GLY A 16 -5.26 -19.89 5.35
CA GLY A 16 -5.26 -18.51 4.90
C GLY A 16 -4.54 -17.70 5.96
N VAL A 17 -3.21 -17.79 6.02
CA VAL A 17 -2.43 -16.68 6.58
C VAL A 17 -2.64 -15.54 5.57
N VAL A 18 -3.73 -14.80 5.77
CA VAL A 18 -3.79 -13.43 5.29
C VAL A 18 -2.70 -12.76 6.10
N ALA A 19 -1.53 -12.58 5.50
CA ALA A 19 -0.57 -11.63 6.00
C ALA A 19 -1.38 -10.34 6.15
N VAL A 20 -1.71 -9.97 7.38
CA VAL A 20 -2.27 -8.66 7.68
C VAL A 20 -1.18 -7.71 7.25
N ASP A 21 -1.30 -7.25 6.02
CA ASP A 21 -0.33 -6.39 5.38
C ASP A 21 -0.28 -5.14 6.27
N GLN A 22 0.84 -4.96 6.97
CA GLN A 22 0.94 -3.96 8.02
C GLN A 22 0.71 -2.61 7.37
N MET A 23 -0.43 -2.01 7.71
CA MET A 23 -0.79 -0.68 7.27
C MET A 23 0.17 0.33 7.90
N LYS A 24 0.91 1.06 7.07
CA LYS A 24 1.83 2.11 7.48
C LYS A 24 1.28 3.46 7.06
N SER A 25 1.38 4.45 7.95
CA SER A 25 1.16 5.85 7.59
C SER A 25 2.40 6.36 6.87
N VAL A 26 2.22 6.87 5.66
CA VAL A 26 3.29 7.40 4.83
C VAL A 26 2.90 8.73 4.22
N ILE A 27 3.92 9.51 3.87
CA ILE A 27 3.81 10.73 3.10
C ILE A 27 4.56 10.50 1.79
N ILE A 28 3.82 10.55 0.70
CA ILE A 28 4.38 10.42 -0.65
C ILE A 28 4.41 11.82 -1.25
N TRP A 29 5.58 12.30 -1.63
CA TRP A 29 5.75 13.66 -2.13
C TRP A 29 6.81 13.74 -3.22
N THR A 30 6.69 14.75 -4.06
CA THR A 30 7.64 15.05 -5.12
C THR A 30 7.79 16.56 -5.27
N ASP A 31 9.03 16.98 -5.50
CA ASP A 31 9.39 18.35 -5.84
C ASP A 31 9.69 18.53 -7.34
N LYS A 32 9.63 17.44 -8.11
CA LYS A 32 10.01 17.41 -9.51
C LYS A 32 8.85 17.83 -10.40
N LYS A 33 9.15 18.67 -11.40
CA LYS A 33 8.22 18.98 -12.50
C LYS A 33 8.05 17.82 -13.49
N SER A 34 8.97 16.85 -13.51
CA SER A 34 8.86 15.64 -14.35
C SER A 34 7.67 14.78 -13.96
N VAL A 35 7.30 14.78 -12.67
CA VAL A 35 6.15 14.02 -12.19
C VAL A 35 4.87 14.76 -12.59
N THR A 36 4.09 14.17 -13.49
CA THR A 36 2.81 14.75 -13.91
C THR A 36 1.72 14.44 -12.88
N GLN A 37 0.60 15.18 -12.96
CA GLN A 37 -0.56 14.92 -12.10
C GLN A 37 -1.06 13.47 -12.28
N ASP A 38 -1.02 12.95 -13.50
CA ASP A 38 -1.42 11.56 -13.81
C ASP A 38 -0.61 10.51 -13.05
N MET A 39 0.69 10.76 -12.81
CA MET A 39 1.53 9.86 -12.02
C MET A 39 1.10 9.84 -10.55
N ILE A 40 0.75 11.01 -10.00
CA ILE A 40 0.26 11.14 -8.62
C ILE A 40 -1.11 10.46 -8.48
N ASP A 41 -1.99 10.65 -9.46
CA ASP A 41 -3.32 10.05 -9.43
C ASP A 41 -3.26 8.53 -9.62
N ARG A 42 -2.31 8.03 -10.43
CA ARG A 42 -2.01 6.60 -10.52
C ARG A 42 -1.47 6.03 -9.21
N ALA A 43 -0.59 6.76 -8.52
CA ALA A 43 -0.10 6.34 -7.21
C ALA A 43 -1.23 6.26 -6.17
N LYS A 44 -2.15 7.25 -6.15
CA LYS A 44 -3.35 7.19 -5.31
C LYS A 44 -4.24 6.00 -5.64
N ALA A 45 -4.45 5.71 -6.92
CA ALA A 45 -5.25 4.56 -7.35
C ALA A 45 -4.64 3.24 -6.87
N ALA A 46 -3.31 3.08 -6.96
CA ALA A 46 -2.60 1.90 -6.47
C ALA A 46 -2.77 1.71 -4.96
N ILE A 47 -2.72 2.79 -4.18
CA ILE A 47 -2.98 2.75 -2.73
C ILE A 47 -4.39 2.26 -2.44
N VAL A 48 -5.40 2.81 -3.14
CA VAL A 48 -6.81 2.45 -2.94
C VAL A 48 -7.08 1.00 -3.36
N GLU A 49 -6.48 0.54 -4.46
CA GLU A 49 -6.56 -0.84 -4.93
C GLU A 49 -5.95 -1.83 -3.92
N ALA A 50 -4.85 -1.41 -3.27
CA ALA A 50 -4.23 -2.17 -2.19
C ALA A 50 -4.97 -2.07 -0.84
N GLN A 51 -6.23 -1.60 -0.82
CA GLN A 51 -7.03 -1.39 0.39
C GLN A 51 -6.43 -0.34 1.37
N GLY A 52 -5.54 0.52 0.90
CA GLY A 52 -5.06 1.68 1.62
C GLY A 52 -6.04 2.85 1.58
N GLN A 53 -5.81 3.84 2.43
CA GLN A 53 -6.62 5.04 2.58
C GLN A 53 -5.77 6.29 2.40
N ILE A 54 -6.18 7.21 1.53
CA ILE A 54 -5.58 8.54 1.43
C ILE A 54 -6.09 9.39 2.61
N THR A 55 -5.18 9.87 3.45
CA THR A 55 -5.52 10.68 4.63
C THR A 55 -5.48 12.17 4.34
N HIS A 56 -4.54 12.60 3.49
CA HIS A 56 -4.39 13.99 3.12
C HIS A 56 -3.83 14.13 1.71
N THR A 57 -4.13 15.22 1.00
CA THR A 57 -3.54 15.52 -0.30
C THR A 57 -2.92 16.90 -0.29
N TYR A 58 -1.65 16.98 -0.67
CA TYR A 58 -0.88 18.21 -0.77
C TYR A 58 -0.78 18.62 -2.23
N ASN A 59 -1.57 19.60 -2.66
CA ASN A 59 -1.41 20.27 -3.94
C ASN A 59 -0.96 21.70 -3.67
N MET A 60 0.33 21.89 -3.37
CA MET A 60 0.90 23.24 -3.24
C MET A 60 1.50 23.67 -4.58
N LEU A 61 1.33 24.95 -4.92
CA LEU A 61 1.55 25.51 -6.25
C LEU A 61 2.86 25.04 -6.93
N ASP A 62 2.69 24.49 -8.14
CA ASP A 62 3.67 24.14 -9.21
C ASP A 62 4.87 23.25 -8.91
N ASN A 63 5.39 23.22 -7.68
CA ASN A 63 6.67 22.60 -7.38
C ASN A 63 6.63 21.61 -6.19
N PHE A 64 5.53 21.49 -5.46
CA PHE A 64 5.45 20.51 -4.37
C PHE A 64 4.08 19.84 -4.35
N ARG A 65 4.06 18.58 -4.76
CA ARG A 65 2.83 17.79 -4.89
C ARG A 65 3.01 16.46 -4.19
N GLY A 66 1.97 16.00 -3.53
CA GLY A 66 2.03 14.77 -2.74
C GLY A 66 0.72 14.44 -2.06
N PHE A 67 0.73 13.37 -1.30
CA PHE A 67 -0.40 12.95 -0.48
C PHE A 67 0.10 12.09 0.68
N ALA A 68 -0.59 12.21 1.82
CA ALA A 68 -0.44 11.29 2.93
C ALA A 68 -1.43 10.14 2.75
N ALA A 69 -0.98 8.92 3.03
CA ALA A 69 -1.79 7.73 2.92
C ALA A 69 -1.41 6.70 3.99
N ILE A 70 -2.41 5.94 4.42
CA ILE A 70 -2.22 4.72 5.18
C ILE A 70 -2.30 3.58 4.17
N ALA A 71 -1.19 2.87 3.96
CA ALA A 71 -1.13 1.84 2.94
C ALA A 71 -0.33 0.63 3.41
N PRO A 72 -0.63 -0.56 2.87
CA PRO A 72 0.16 -1.74 3.17
C PRO A 72 1.58 -1.58 2.64
N ALA A 73 2.56 -2.17 3.34
CA ALA A 73 3.97 -2.10 2.96
C ALA A 73 4.22 -2.54 1.52
N LYS A 74 3.47 -3.54 1.05
CA LYS A 74 3.54 -4.02 -0.33
C LYS A 74 3.19 -2.96 -1.38
N ALA A 75 2.17 -2.14 -1.13
CA ALA A 75 1.79 -1.07 -2.05
C ALA A 75 2.83 0.06 -2.09
N LEU A 76 3.54 0.27 -0.98
CA LEU A 76 4.62 1.26 -0.90
C LEU A 76 5.82 0.84 -1.73
N ASP A 77 6.15 -0.46 -1.73
CA ASP A 77 7.21 -1.01 -2.57
C ASP A 77 6.87 -0.85 -4.05
N ASP A 78 5.61 -1.08 -4.44
CA ASP A 78 5.14 -0.87 -5.82
C ASP A 78 5.23 0.61 -6.24
N ILE A 79 4.91 1.54 -5.34
CA ILE A 79 5.01 2.98 -5.61
C ILE A 79 6.46 3.43 -5.68
N LYS A 80 7.35 2.90 -4.85
CA LYS A 80 8.80 3.15 -4.96
C LYS A 80 9.36 2.62 -6.28
N ALA A 81 8.92 1.43 -6.70
CA ALA A 81 9.33 0.86 -7.98
C ALA A 81 8.81 1.68 -9.19
N PHE A 82 7.60 2.24 -9.08
CA PHE A 82 7.00 3.08 -10.11
C PHE A 82 7.57 4.50 -10.16
N GLY A 83 7.72 5.13 -9.00
CA GLY A 83 8.13 6.53 -8.84
C GLY A 83 9.63 6.75 -8.94
N GLY A 84 10.43 5.70 -8.75
CA GLY A 84 11.90 5.77 -8.80
C GLY A 84 12.46 6.83 -7.85
N ASP A 85 13.53 7.51 -8.28
CA ASP A 85 14.18 8.58 -7.50
C ASP A 85 13.40 9.92 -7.51
N ASP A 86 12.32 10.02 -8.31
CA ASP A 86 11.54 11.25 -8.48
C ASP A 86 10.36 11.36 -7.48
N MET A 87 9.99 10.26 -6.81
CA MET A 87 8.96 10.23 -5.76
C MET A 87 9.56 9.79 -4.43
N ASN A 88 9.51 10.69 -3.45
CA ASN A 88 9.93 10.39 -2.09
C ASN A 88 8.77 9.75 -1.31
N VAL A 89 9.08 8.72 -0.55
CA VAL A 89 8.13 7.99 0.30
C VAL A 89 8.71 7.94 1.71
N ASP A 90 8.19 8.80 2.58
CA ASP A 90 8.60 8.90 3.97
C ASP A 90 7.56 8.27 4.89
N GLU A 91 7.99 7.55 5.93
CA GLU A 91 7.09 7.07 6.97
C GLU A 91 6.68 8.24 7.85
N ASP A 92 5.37 8.40 8.08
CA ASP A 92 4.82 9.48 8.89
C ASP A 92 5.13 9.24 10.37
N GLN A 93 5.90 10.14 10.98
CA GLN A 93 6.30 10.05 12.37
C GLN A 93 5.56 11.10 13.21
N ILE A 94 5.00 10.66 14.34
CA ILE A 94 4.43 11.57 15.33
C ILE A 94 5.58 12.28 16.05
N VAL A 95 5.70 13.59 15.83
CA VAL A 95 6.61 14.43 16.62
C VAL A 95 5.99 14.67 17.99
N SER A 96 6.42 13.92 19.01
CA SER A 96 6.10 14.24 20.41
C SER A 96 7.11 15.27 20.93
N GLY A 97 6.64 16.49 21.21
CA GLY A 97 7.41 17.55 21.87
C GLY A 97 7.40 17.46 23.39
#